data_AF-A0A950APX1-F1
#
_entry.id   AF-A0A950APX1-F1
#
_cell.length_a   1.000
_cell.length_b   1.000
_cell.length_c   1.000
_cell.angle_alpha   90.00
_cell.angle_beta   90.00
_cell.angle_gamma   90.00
#
_symmetry.space_group_name_H-M   'P 1'
#
loop_
_entity.id
_entity.type
_entity.pdbx_description
1 polymer ?
#
loop_
_entity_poly.entity_id
_entity_poly.type
_entity_poly.pdbx_seq_one_letter_code
_entity_poly.pdbx_strand_id
1 'polypeptide(L)'
;MDRRRFIPSPEGLEGRALLSLFGHSSSTSTSSSNAFFGASTTSTPTDNFPYTFKEKEQRIAHLPFYLNELQPGRFLNSDQIAQLQTDLNEIVGELHAPPPKVLDLFNHDLRVALPTRSLSVDSAKTLNQSFGLVLKEAGATPQQTQDLQNDMNDLALVDSHSRNPVYLATNDYALVTQSALQIGRPIARPQLPTLAARDGGHGEKGYGITRNPEPKFNGQYLANATTKAGDPEGIVIQILNENYDVIGQGTVEKSGTYSTYVDQPLSVGVHHIRFRALDPSGKLSLPSPIFSLRVLPP
;
A
#
# COMPACT_ATOMS: atom_id res chain seq x y z
N MET A 1 33.75 40.44 -20.41
CA MET A 1 33.65 39.49 -19.27
C MET A 1 32.41 38.66 -19.47
N ASP A 2 32.59 37.45 -19.99
CA ASP A 2 31.54 36.59 -20.53
C ASP A 2 30.89 35.78 -19.39
N ARG A 3 29.66 36.16 -19.00
CA ARG A 3 28.87 35.43 -17.97
C ARG A 3 28.03 34.38 -18.66
N ARG A 4 28.63 33.24 -19.01
CA ARG A 4 27.87 32.06 -19.45
C ARG A 4 26.99 31.61 -18.30
N ARG A 5 25.68 31.85 -18.42
CA ARG A 5 24.65 31.28 -17.55
C ARG A 5 24.79 29.76 -17.61
N PHE A 6 25.09 29.15 -16.46
CA PHE A 6 25.03 27.71 -16.31
C PHE A 6 23.56 27.31 -16.47
N ILE A 7 23.20 26.75 -17.62
CA ILE A 7 21.91 26.08 -17.82
C ILE A 7 22.18 24.62 -17.45
N PRO A 8 21.65 24.11 -16.34
CA PRO A 8 21.80 22.69 -16.03
C PRO A 8 21.10 21.87 -17.11
N SER A 9 21.78 20.82 -17.60
CA SER A 9 21.20 19.84 -18.51
C SER A 9 19.93 19.20 -17.91
N PRO A 10 18.93 18.80 -18.72
CA PRO A 10 17.71 18.11 -18.25
C PRO A 10 18.00 16.85 -17.40
N GLU A 11 19.13 16.21 -17.67
CA GLU A 11 19.63 14.99 -17.04
C GLU A 11 19.84 15.09 -15.51
N GLY A 12 20.01 16.31 -14.97
CA GLY A 12 20.18 16.55 -13.54
C GLY A 12 18.90 16.87 -12.75
N LEU A 13 17.75 17.04 -13.42
CA LEU A 13 16.48 17.37 -12.78
C LEU A 13 15.66 16.12 -12.44
N GLU A 14 15.75 15.07 -13.25
CA GLU A 14 14.99 13.83 -13.06
C GLU A 14 15.55 12.97 -11.91
N GLY A 15 16.88 12.92 -11.73
CA GLY A 15 17.48 12.29 -10.56
C GLY A 15 17.08 12.95 -9.23
N ARG A 16 16.67 14.23 -9.25
CA ARG A 16 16.20 14.96 -8.05
C ARG A 16 14.74 14.69 -7.74
N ALA A 17 13.91 14.37 -8.74
CA ALA A 17 12.54 13.93 -8.51
C ALA A 17 12.57 12.61 -7.71
N LEU A 18 13.34 11.62 -8.14
CA LEU A 18 13.44 10.33 -7.43
C LEU A 18 14.10 10.43 -6.04
N LEU A 19 15.05 11.36 -5.85
CA LEU A 19 15.64 11.62 -4.52
C LEU A 19 14.65 12.21 -3.50
N SER A 20 13.57 12.87 -3.95
CA SER A 20 12.51 13.43 -3.10
C SER A 20 11.54 12.37 -2.58
N LEU A 21 11.60 11.14 -3.11
CA LEU A 21 10.63 10.10 -2.79
C LEU A 21 10.75 9.60 -1.33
N PHE A 22 11.90 9.80 -0.66
CA PHE A 22 12.18 9.18 0.65
C PHE A 22 13.06 10.00 1.64
N GLY A 23 13.11 11.34 1.60
CA GLY A 23 14.07 12.14 2.41
C GLY A 23 13.51 13.21 3.38
N HIS A 24 13.55 12.88 4.69
CA HIS A 24 13.70 13.70 5.91
C HIS A 24 12.67 14.78 6.33
N SER A 25 12.06 14.53 7.49
CA SER A 25 11.39 15.50 8.36
C SER A 25 12.35 16.08 9.41
N SER A 26 12.45 17.40 9.48
CA SER A 26 12.95 18.11 10.67
C SER A 26 11.80 18.93 11.26
N SER A 27 11.56 18.70 12.55
CA SER A 27 10.42 19.12 13.38
C SER A 27 9.97 20.58 13.25
N THR A 28 8.68 20.81 12.97
CA THR A 28 7.71 21.47 13.88
C THR A 28 6.29 21.36 13.32
N SER A 29 5.40 20.77 14.12
CA SER A 29 3.91 20.81 14.08
C SER A 29 3.15 20.85 12.74
N THR A 30 2.18 19.93 12.65
CA THR A 30 1.04 19.80 11.71
C THR A 30 1.27 18.99 10.42
N SER A 31 0.79 17.74 10.48
CA SER A 31 0.21 16.93 9.39
C SER A 31 0.73 17.20 7.97
N SER A 32 1.74 16.44 7.55
CA SER A 32 2.17 16.38 6.15
C SER A 32 2.92 15.07 5.90
N SER A 33 2.25 14.12 5.24
CA SER A 33 2.86 12.89 4.72
C SER A 33 3.20 13.07 3.24
N ASN A 34 4.49 12.90 2.93
CA ASN A 34 5.12 12.65 1.63
C ASN A 34 4.82 13.64 0.48
N ALA A 35 5.73 14.60 0.30
CA ALA A 35 5.79 15.46 -0.87
C ALA A 35 6.28 14.69 -2.11
N PHE A 36 5.36 14.35 -3.02
CA PHE A 36 5.66 14.03 -4.42
C PHE A 36 4.64 14.59 -5.44
N PHE A 37 3.59 15.30 -5.01
CA PHE A 37 2.56 15.76 -5.94
C PHE A 37 2.85 17.19 -6.42
N GLY A 38 3.44 17.31 -7.61
CA GLY A 38 3.51 18.54 -8.38
C GLY A 38 2.14 18.88 -8.98
N ALA A 39 1.77 20.15 -8.87
CA ALA A 39 0.44 20.68 -9.14
C ALA A 39 -0.02 20.55 -10.60
N SER A 40 -1.18 19.94 -10.79
CA SER A 40 -2.18 20.45 -11.74
C SER A 40 -3.51 20.55 -11.02
N THR A 41 -4.06 21.76 -11.08
CA THR A 41 -5.21 22.28 -10.35
C THR A 41 -6.51 21.52 -10.64
N THR A 42 -7.03 20.82 -9.63
CA THR A 42 -8.42 20.82 -9.09
C THR A 42 -8.74 19.43 -8.51
N SER A 43 -9.34 19.43 -7.31
CA SER A 43 -9.60 18.31 -6.41
C SER A 43 -8.37 17.76 -5.66
N THR A 44 -8.16 18.23 -4.42
CA THR A 44 -7.56 17.38 -3.38
C THR A 44 -8.49 16.20 -3.15
N PRO A 45 -7.98 14.97 -3.12
CA PRO A 45 -7.59 14.38 -1.85
C PRO A 45 -6.24 13.64 -1.98
N THR A 46 -5.91 12.83 -0.99
CA THR A 46 -4.83 11.85 -0.92
C THR A 46 -4.84 10.76 -2.03
N ASP A 47 -5.19 11.06 -3.28
CA ASP A 47 -5.69 10.11 -4.29
C ASP A 47 -4.68 9.63 -5.36
N ASN A 48 -3.73 8.76 -4.99
CA ASN A 48 -3.25 7.73 -5.92
C ASN A 48 -2.53 6.55 -5.23
N PHE A 49 -3.11 6.05 -4.13
CA PHE A 49 -2.76 4.75 -3.59
C PHE A 49 -3.82 3.74 -4.05
N PRO A 50 -3.45 2.54 -4.53
CA PRO A 50 -4.46 1.51 -4.77
C PRO A 50 -5.00 1.07 -3.40
N TYR A 51 -6.23 1.48 -3.11
CA TYR A 51 -6.93 1.27 -1.85
C TYR A 51 -7.58 -0.11 -1.78
N THR A 52 -7.87 -0.70 -2.95
CA THR A 52 -8.46 -2.03 -3.11
C THR A 52 -7.47 -3.02 -3.73
N PHE A 53 -7.71 -4.32 -3.60
CA PHE A 53 -6.90 -5.34 -4.29
C PHE A 53 -7.06 -5.27 -5.80
N LYS A 54 -8.25 -4.96 -6.31
CA LYS A 54 -8.50 -4.76 -7.75
C LYS A 54 -7.61 -3.66 -8.35
N GLU A 55 -7.46 -2.53 -7.67
CA GLU A 55 -6.57 -1.45 -8.11
C GLU A 55 -5.09 -1.86 -8.04
N LYS A 56 -4.71 -2.69 -7.07
CA LYS A 56 -3.35 -3.24 -6.96
C LYS A 56 -3.04 -4.17 -8.13
N GLU A 57 -3.96 -5.07 -8.45
CA GLU A 57 -3.87 -5.99 -9.60
C GLU A 57 -3.79 -5.21 -10.92
N GLN A 58 -4.62 -4.18 -11.10
CA GLN A 58 -4.55 -3.31 -12.28
C GLN A 58 -3.20 -2.63 -12.42
N ARG A 59 -2.60 -2.21 -11.30
CA ARG A 59 -1.26 -1.61 -11.33
C ARG A 59 -0.19 -2.60 -11.75
N ILE A 60 -0.27 -3.84 -11.27
CA ILE A 60 0.63 -4.92 -11.70
C ILE A 60 0.43 -5.17 -13.20
N ALA A 61 -0.82 -5.25 -13.67
CA ALA A 61 -1.14 -5.42 -15.09
C ALA A 61 -0.59 -4.26 -15.96
N HIS A 62 -0.58 -3.03 -15.45
CA HIS A 62 -0.01 -1.85 -16.11
C HIS A 62 1.50 -1.66 -15.90
N LEU A 63 2.19 -2.53 -15.17
CA LEU A 63 3.64 -2.47 -14.98
C LEU A 63 4.46 -2.30 -16.28
N PRO A 64 4.16 -3.01 -17.39
CA PRO A 64 4.92 -2.88 -18.63
C PRO A 64 4.86 -1.46 -19.21
N PHE A 65 3.72 -0.77 -19.02
CA PHE A 65 3.55 0.61 -19.46
C PHE A 65 4.50 1.55 -18.70
N TYR A 66 4.55 1.44 -17.37
CA TYR A 66 5.41 2.30 -16.54
C TYR A 66 6.89 2.04 -16.78
N LEU A 67 7.26 0.77 -16.95
CA LEU A 67 8.61 0.39 -17.35
C LEU A 67 8.96 1.07 -18.68
N ASN A 68 8.13 0.94 -19.71
CA ASN A 68 8.42 1.53 -21.03
C ASN A 68 8.38 3.08 -21.07
N GLU A 69 7.87 3.77 -20.05
CA GLU A 69 7.67 5.24 -20.06
C GLU A 69 8.98 6.03 -20.22
N LEU A 70 10.06 5.60 -19.56
CA LEU A 70 11.36 6.29 -19.58
C LEU A 70 12.12 6.10 -20.90
N GLN A 71 11.89 4.99 -21.60
CA GLN A 71 12.47 4.75 -22.92
C GLN A 71 11.42 4.06 -23.81
N PRO A 72 10.56 4.85 -24.46
CA PRO A 72 9.51 4.32 -25.31
C PRO A 72 10.06 3.43 -26.43
N GLY A 73 9.50 2.22 -26.55
CA GLY A 73 9.91 1.25 -27.56
C GLY A 73 11.18 0.48 -27.19
N ARG A 74 11.59 0.52 -25.92
CA ARG A 74 12.62 -0.39 -25.41
C ARG A 74 12.11 -1.83 -25.49
N PHE A 75 13.03 -2.77 -25.70
CA PHE A 75 12.69 -4.18 -25.66
C PHE A 75 12.36 -4.58 -24.22
N LEU A 76 11.16 -5.11 -24.02
CA LEU A 76 10.73 -5.77 -22.80
C LEU A 76 10.28 -7.17 -23.19
N ASN A 77 10.93 -8.20 -22.66
CA ASN A 77 10.53 -9.57 -22.94
C ASN A 77 9.17 -9.84 -22.27
N SER A 78 8.15 -10.19 -23.06
CA SER A 78 6.79 -10.43 -22.56
C SER A 78 6.74 -11.52 -21.51
N ASP A 79 7.56 -12.56 -21.64
CA ASP A 79 7.53 -13.72 -20.75
C ASP A 79 8.15 -13.38 -19.40
N GLN A 80 9.27 -12.64 -19.40
CA GLN A 80 9.91 -12.16 -18.17
C GLN A 80 9.04 -11.15 -17.43
N ILE A 81 8.35 -10.27 -18.16
CA ILE A 81 7.42 -9.32 -17.55
C ILE A 81 6.18 -10.03 -16.99
N ALA A 82 5.66 -11.06 -17.68
CA ALA A 82 4.56 -11.86 -17.16
C ALA A 82 4.95 -12.63 -15.90
N GLN A 83 6.19 -13.13 -15.82
CA GLN A 83 6.73 -13.75 -14.61
C GLN A 83 6.82 -12.75 -13.46
N LEU A 84 7.41 -11.57 -13.70
CA LEU A 84 7.46 -10.49 -12.70
C LEU A 84 6.06 -10.08 -12.21
N GLN A 85 5.09 -9.99 -13.10
CA GLN A 85 3.71 -9.72 -12.71
C GLN A 85 3.11 -10.84 -11.86
N THR A 86 3.43 -12.10 -12.16
CA THR A 86 2.99 -13.27 -11.38
C THR A 86 3.57 -13.20 -9.97
N ASP A 87 4.87 -12.98 -9.83
CA ASP A 87 5.56 -12.98 -8.54
C ASP A 87 5.17 -11.75 -7.70
N LEU A 88 4.87 -10.61 -8.35
CA LEU A 88 4.26 -9.45 -7.68
C LEU A 88 2.83 -9.73 -7.20
N ASN A 89 2.05 -10.56 -7.90
CA ASN A 89 0.71 -10.95 -7.47
C ASN A 89 0.74 -11.87 -6.23
N GLU A 90 1.81 -12.64 -6.04
CA GLU A 90 1.94 -13.53 -4.89
C GLU A 90 2.13 -12.78 -3.57
N ILE A 91 2.81 -11.62 -3.59
CA ILE A 91 3.08 -10.84 -2.37
C ILE A 91 1.93 -9.90 -1.96
N VAL A 92 0.84 -9.81 -2.73
CA VAL A 92 -0.21 -8.79 -2.55
C VAL A 92 -0.93 -8.99 -1.22
N GLY A 93 -0.88 -7.96 -0.38
CA GLY A 93 -1.49 -7.94 0.95
C GLY A 93 -0.71 -8.65 2.06
N GLU A 94 0.46 -9.21 1.77
CA GLU A 94 1.25 -10.02 2.71
C GLU A 94 2.37 -9.23 3.43
N LEU A 95 2.77 -8.09 2.86
CA LEU A 95 3.91 -7.30 3.33
C LEU A 95 3.52 -6.23 4.37
N HIS A 96 4.51 -5.84 5.17
CA HIS A 96 4.47 -4.70 6.08
C HIS A 96 5.44 -3.60 5.64
N ALA A 97 5.43 -2.48 6.37
CA ALA A 97 6.40 -1.42 6.11
C ALA A 97 7.81 -1.90 6.53
N PRO A 98 8.83 -1.78 5.66
CA PRO A 98 10.21 -2.09 6.03
C PRO A 98 10.77 -1.02 6.98
N PRO A 99 11.81 -1.33 7.77
CA PRO A 99 12.48 -0.37 8.62
C PRO A 99 13.07 0.81 7.81
N PRO A 100 12.99 2.06 8.28
CA PRO A 100 13.50 3.23 7.54
C PRO A 100 14.96 3.09 7.10
N LYS A 101 15.80 2.52 7.95
CA LYS A 101 17.23 2.29 7.68
C LYS A 101 17.48 1.40 6.45
N VAL A 102 16.59 0.45 6.18
CA VAL A 102 16.71 -0.46 5.02
C VAL A 102 16.40 0.30 3.73
N LEU A 103 15.37 1.17 3.76
CA LEU A 103 15.06 2.06 2.64
C LEU A 103 16.17 3.08 2.40
N ASP A 104 16.77 3.62 3.46
CA ASP A 104 17.91 4.54 3.35
C ASP A 104 19.10 3.88 2.66
N LEU A 105 19.38 2.61 2.99
CA LEU A 105 20.45 1.83 2.36
C LEU A 105 20.15 1.59 0.86
N PHE A 106 18.94 1.13 0.53
CA PHE A 106 18.53 0.94 -0.87
C PHE A 106 18.65 2.24 -1.68
N ASN A 107 18.17 3.36 -1.12
CA ASN A 107 18.29 4.67 -1.76
C ASN A 107 19.75 5.14 -1.89
N HIS A 108 20.61 4.77 -0.94
CA HIS A 108 22.04 5.03 -1.04
C HIS A 108 22.64 4.26 -2.22
N ASP A 109 22.35 2.97 -2.35
CA ASP A 109 22.88 2.12 -3.43
C ASP A 109 22.43 2.59 -4.81
N LEU A 110 21.17 3.03 -4.95
CA LEU A 110 20.69 3.69 -6.17
C LEU A 110 21.55 4.91 -6.53
N ARG A 111 21.83 5.79 -5.57
CA ARG A 111 22.64 7.00 -5.78
C ARG A 111 24.09 6.69 -6.14
N VAL A 112 24.65 5.63 -5.57
CA VAL A 112 26.02 5.19 -5.84
C VAL A 112 26.13 4.61 -7.25
N ALA A 113 25.09 3.92 -7.74
CA ALA A 113 25.08 3.36 -9.09
C ALA A 113 24.97 4.44 -10.19
N LEU A 114 24.12 5.44 -10.01
CA LEU A 114 23.79 6.47 -11.01
C LEU A 114 24.95 7.12 -11.80
N PRO A 115 26.09 7.54 -11.19
CA PRO A 115 27.15 8.22 -11.92
C PRO A 115 27.93 7.31 -12.89
N THR A 116 27.68 6.01 -12.91
CA THR A 116 28.40 5.05 -13.77
C THR A 116 27.85 5.06 -15.20
N ARG A 117 28.73 4.84 -16.20
CA ARG A 117 28.34 4.83 -17.62
C ARG A 117 27.78 3.50 -18.11
N SER A 118 28.13 2.41 -17.42
CA SER A 118 27.68 1.06 -17.72
C SER A 118 27.25 0.37 -16.44
N LEU A 119 26.25 -0.51 -16.54
CA LEU A 119 25.80 -1.29 -15.41
C LEU A 119 26.80 -2.42 -15.17
N SER A 120 27.69 -2.24 -14.20
CA SER A 120 28.64 -3.29 -13.82
C SER A 120 27.91 -4.45 -13.12
N VAL A 121 28.49 -5.65 -13.19
CA VAL A 121 27.96 -6.84 -12.50
C VAL A 121 27.87 -6.59 -10.99
N ASP A 122 28.86 -5.92 -10.41
CA ASP A 122 28.87 -5.59 -8.98
C ASP A 122 27.78 -4.59 -8.60
N SER A 123 27.54 -3.58 -9.45
CA SER A 123 26.46 -2.61 -9.25
C SER A 123 25.09 -3.28 -9.37
N ALA A 124 24.86 -4.10 -10.40
CA ALA A 124 23.62 -4.86 -10.56
C ALA A 124 23.38 -5.79 -9.36
N LYS A 125 24.41 -6.49 -8.90
CA LYS A 125 24.32 -7.36 -7.72
C LYS A 125 24.00 -6.58 -6.45
N THR A 126 24.62 -5.42 -6.26
CA THR A 126 24.38 -4.56 -5.09
C THR A 126 22.94 -4.06 -5.07
N LEU A 127 22.43 -3.56 -6.20
CA LEU A 127 21.03 -3.14 -6.35
C LEU A 127 20.05 -4.28 -6.09
N ASN A 128 20.33 -5.47 -6.64
CA ASN A 128 19.49 -6.64 -6.45
C ASN A 128 19.47 -7.12 -5.00
N GLN A 129 20.63 -7.09 -4.33
CA GLN A 129 20.74 -7.46 -2.92
C GLN A 129 20.00 -6.49 -2.01
N SER A 130 20.11 -5.18 -2.25
CA SER A 130 19.39 -4.19 -1.44
C SER A 130 17.89 -4.23 -1.71
N PHE A 131 17.45 -4.48 -2.95
CA PHE A 131 16.06 -4.78 -3.29
C PHE A 131 15.52 -5.99 -2.50
N GLY A 132 16.23 -7.12 -2.53
CA GLY A 132 15.83 -8.31 -1.79
C GLY A 132 15.80 -8.09 -0.28
N LEU A 133 16.74 -7.28 0.26
CA LEU A 133 16.72 -6.91 1.67
C LEU A 133 15.47 -6.10 2.03
N VAL A 134 15.05 -5.16 1.17
CA VAL A 134 13.81 -4.39 1.37
C VAL A 134 12.60 -5.33 1.43
N LEU A 135 12.49 -6.28 0.50
CA LEU A 135 11.38 -7.25 0.46
C LEU A 135 11.36 -8.16 1.69
N LYS A 136 12.52 -8.71 2.05
CA LYS A 136 12.68 -9.57 3.23
C LYS A 136 12.28 -8.83 4.51
N GLU A 137 12.78 -7.61 4.69
CA GLU A 137 12.47 -6.78 5.86
C GLU A 137 11.05 -6.19 5.82
N ALA A 138 10.36 -6.30 4.69
CA ALA A 138 8.93 -6.05 4.54
C ALA A 138 8.08 -7.31 4.79
N GLY A 139 8.69 -8.46 5.09
CA GLY A 139 7.99 -9.69 5.44
C GLY A 139 7.77 -10.67 4.28
N ALA A 140 8.38 -10.45 3.11
CA ALA A 140 8.34 -11.42 2.01
C ALA A 140 9.03 -12.72 2.41
N THR A 141 8.49 -13.85 1.98
CA THR A 141 9.12 -15.16 2.21
C THR A 141 10.47 -15.25 1.48
N PRO A 142 11.37 -16.15 1.89
CA PRO A 142 12.63 -16.36 1.18
C PRO A 142 12.44 -16.71 -0.30
N GLN A 143 11.38 -17.48 -0.61
CA GLN A 143 11.03 -17.86 -1.99
C GLN A 143 10.58 -16.64 -2.81
N GLN A 144 9.56 -15.92 -2.33
CA GLN A 144 9.07 -14.69 -2.99
C GLN A 144 10.19 -13.65 -3.20
N THR A 145 11.11 -13.52 -2.23
CA THR A 145 12.26 -12.62 -2.34
C THR A 145 13.20 -13.07 -3.46
N GLN A 146 13.50 -14.37 -3.52
CA GLN A 146 14.38 -14.94 -4.53
C GLN A 146 13.80 -14.83 -5.93
N ASP A 147 12.50 -15.10 -6.10
CA ASP A 147 11.83 -15.06 -7.40
C ASP A 147 11.83 -13.64 -7.97
N LEU A 148 11.38 -12.66 -7.17
CA LEU A 148 11.44 -11.24 -7.55
C LEU A 148 12.88 -10.75 -7.79
N GLN A 149 13.87 -11.26 -7.04
CA GLN A 149 15.27 -10.95 -7.31
C GLN A 149 15.74 -11.52 -8.66
N ASN A 150 15.29 -12.70 -9.05
CA ASN A 150 15.60 -13.28 -10.36
C ASN A 150 14.99 -12.45 -11.49
N ASP A 151 13.72 -12.05 -11.36
CA ASP A 151 13.05 -11.17 -12.33
C ASP A 151 13.80 -9.85 -12.52
N MET A 152 14.26 -9.25 -11.43
CA MET A 152 15.00 -7.99 -11.48
C MET A 152 16.41 -8.15 -12.04
N ASN A 153 17.04 -9.33 -11.91
CA ASN A 153 18.31 -9.62 -12.59
C ASN A 153 18.09 -9.74 -14.11
N ASP A 154 17.01 -10.39 -14.53
CA ASP A 154 16.62 -10.50 -15.93
C ASP A 154 16.32 -9.13 -16.55
N LEU A 155 15.59 -8.27 -15.83
CA LEU A 155 15.31 -6.91 -16.27
C LEU A 155 16.59 -6.05 -16.36
N ALA A 156 17.45 -6.13 -15.34
CA ALA A 156 18.74 -5.45 -15.34
C ALA A 156 19.67 -5.92 -16.47
N LEU A 157 19.59 -7.20 -16.86
CA LEU A 157 20.32 -7.74 -18.01
C LEU A 157 19.81 -7.12 -19.31
N VAL A 158 18.49 -6.96 -19.48
CA VAL A 158 17.91 -6.25 -20.63
C VAL A 158 18.37 -4.79 -20.66
N ASP A 159 18.33 -4.10 -19.53
CA ASP A 159 18.77 -2.71 -19.40
C ASP A 159 20.25 -2.53 -19.72
N SER A 160 21.10 -3.49 -19.36
CA SER A 160 22.54 -3.43 -19.64
C SER A 160 22.87 -3.30 -21.14
N HIS A 161 21.96 -3.71 -22.02
CA HIS A 161 22.09 -3.60 -23.48
C HIS A 161 21.45 -2.33 -24.06
N SER A 162 20.83 -1.49 -23.23
CA SER A 162 20.18 -0.24 -23.63
C SER A 162 21.16 0.94 -23.69
N ARG A 163 20.70 2.08 -24.24
CA ARG A 163 21.54 3.28 -24.39
C ARG A 163 21.96 3.89 -23.04
N ASN A 164 21.07 3.84 -22.06
CA ASN A 164 21.27 4.42 -20.72
C ASN A 164 21.09 3.33 -19.64
N PRO A 165 21.98 2.34 -19.57
CA PRO A 165 21.74 1.09 -18.84
C PRO A 165 21.53 1.29 -17.33
N VAL A 166 22.36 2.14 -16.73
CA VAL A 166 22.32 2.42 -15.28
C VAL A 166 21.09 3.23 -14.90
N TYR A 167 20.73 4.21 -15.74
CA TYR A 167 19.55 5.03 -15.53
C TYR A 167 18.28 4.17 -15.56
N LEU A 168 18.17 3.26 -16.55
CA LEU A 168 17.02 2.36 -16.65
C LEU A 168 16.96 1.39 -15.48
N ALA A 169 18.07 0.70 -15.19
CA ALA A 169 18.08 -0.29 -14.11
C ALA A 169 17.75 0.33 -12.75
N THR A 170 18.34 1.47 -12.40
CA THR A 170 18.04 2.16 -11.13
C THR A 170 16.58 2.61 -11.04
N ASN A 171 16.00 3.06 -12.15
CA ASN A 171 14.58 3.40 -12.21
C ASN A 171 13.67 2.19 -12.07
N ASP A 172 13.97 1.13 -12.81
CA ASP A 172 13.21 -0.12 -12.78
C ASP A 172 13.25 -0.73 -11.36
N TYR A 173 14.42 -0.78 -10.72
CA TYR A 173 14.54 -1.17 -9.30
C TYR A 173 13.69 -0.29 -8.38
N ALA A 174 13.76 1.04 -8.54
CA ALA A 174 12.95 1.95 -7.71
C ALA A 174 11.45 1.74 -7.92
N LEU A 175 11.02 1.57 -9.17
CA LEU A 175 9.63 1.41 -9.57
C LEU A 175 9.05 0.08 -9.10
N VAL A 176 9.78 -1.02 -9.27
CA VAL A 176 9.36 -2.35 -8.83
C VAL A 176 9.36 -2.44 -7.31
N THR A 177 10.37 -1.89 -6.63
CA THR A 177 10.39 -1.79 -5.16
C THR A 177 9.17 -1.04 -4.64
N GLN A 178 8.88 0.13 -5.22
CA GLN A 178 7.73 0.93 -4.83
C GLN A 178 6.42 0.18 -5.08
N SER A 179 6.29 -0.46 -6.24
CA SER A 179 5.11 -1.23 -6.60
C SER A 179 4.91 -2.40 -5.64
N ALA A 180 5.94 -3.21 -5.39
CA ALA A 180 5.94 -4.31 -4.44
C ALA A 180 5.53 -3.87 -3.03
N LEU A 181 6.10 -2.78 -2.51
CA LEU A 181 5.74 -2.26 -1.19
C LEU A 181 4.31 -1.69 -1.13
N GLN A 182 3.76 -1.21 -2.24
CA GLN A 182 2.40 -0.66 -2.26
C GLN A 182 1.34 -1.75 -2.43
N ILE A 183 1.53 -2.68 -3.35
CA ILE A 183 0.62 -3.82 -3.54
C ILE A 183 0.73 -4.81 -2.38
N GLY A 184 1.93 -4.96 -1.82
CA GLY A 184 2.20 -5.92 -0.76
C GLY A 184 1.53 -5.57 0.55
N ARG A 185 1.22 -4.30 0.83
CA ARG A 185 0.55 -3.96 2.09
C ARG A 185 -0.90 -4.43 2.10
N PRO A 186 -1.45 -4.88 3.24
CA PRO A 186 -2.88 -5.19 3.33
C PRO A 186 -3.73 -3.95 3.08
N ILE A 187 -5.01 -4.15 2.77
CA ILE A 187 -6.00 -3.06 2.75
C ILE A 187 -6.10 -2.40 4.13
N ALA A 188 -6.61 -1.17 4.18
CA ALA A 188 -6.63 -0.38 5.40
C ALA A 188 -7.34 -1.11 6.55
N ARG A 189 -6.83 -0.90 7.76
CA ARG A 189 -7.53 -1.35 8.96
C ARG A 189 -8.77 -0.46 9.19
N PRO A 190 -9.95 -1.03 9.51
CA PRO A 190 -11.09 -0.23 9.92
C PRO A 190 -10.81 0.59 11.18
N GLN A 191 -11.26 1.84 11.17
CA GLN A 191 -11.36 2.63 12.38
C GLN A 191 -12.51 2.09 13.25
N LEU A 192 -12.45 2.37 14.55
CA LEU A 192 -13.54 2.00 15.46
C LEU A 192 -14.83 2.71 15.05
N PRO A 193 -15.93 1.98 14.78
CA PRO A 193 -17.22 2.60 14.56
C PRO A 193 -17.82 3.12 15.86
N THR A 194 -18.92 3.87 15.74
CA THR A 194 -19.74 4.31 16.86
C THR A 194 -21.01 3.48 16.93
N LEU A 195 -21.57 3.34 18.14
CA LEU A 195 -22.93 2.80 18.29
C LEU A 195 -23.92 3.71 17.56
N ALA A 196 -24.89 3.11 16.88
CA ALA A 196 -25.99 3.87 16.30
C ALA A 196 -26.74 4.59 17.43
N ALA A 197 -27.13 5.84 17.18
CA ALA A 197 -27.71 6.72 18.21
C ALA A 197 -28.95 6.16 18.92
N ARG A 198 -29.67 5.22 18.30
CA ARG A 198 -30.84 4.56 18.89
C ARG A 198 -30.51 3.35 19.75
N ASP A 199 -29.32 2.77 19.59
CA ASP A 199 -28.93 1.54 20.29
C ASP A 199 -28.12 1.84 21.55
N GLY A 200 -27.38 2.94 21.58
CA GLY A 200 -26.59 3.26 22.75
C GLY A 200 -25.71 4.48 22.63
N GLY A 201 -24.81 4.63 23.59
CA GLY A 201 -23.90 5.74 23.69
C GLY A 201 -22.59 5.36 24.37
N HIS A 202 -21.81 6.38 24.72
CA HIS A 202 -20.55 6.20 25.43
C HIS A 202 -20.80 6.10 26.94
N GLY A 203 -20.21 5.08 27.54
CA GLY A 203 -20.14 4.88 28.98
C GLY A 203 -18.88 5.45 29.61
N GLU A 204 -18.84 5.39 30.93
CA GLU A 204 -17.64 5.70 31.70
C GLU A 204 -16.47 4.79 31.28
N LYS A 205 -15.24 5.30 31.32
CA LYS A 205 -14.00 4.57 30.99
C LYS A 205 -13.90 4.04 29.53
N GLY A 206 -14.65 4.63 28.60
CA GLY A 206 -14.48 4.37 27.16
C GLY A 206 -15.25 3.17 26.61
N TYR A 207 -16.18 2.59 27.38
CA TYR A 207 -17.08 1.54 26.89
C TYR A 207 -18.16 2.12 25.97
N GLY A 208 -18.59 1.38 24.96
CA GLY A 208 -19.93 1.53 24.39
C GLY A 208 -20.95 0.89 25.35
N ILE A 209 -22.09 1.54 25.59
CA ILE A 209 -23.18 0.99 26.42
C ILE A 209 -24.45 0.90 25.59
N THR A 210 -25.09 -0.27 25.61
CA THR A 210 -26.35 -0.54 24.91
C THR A 210 -27.32 -1.32 25.81
N ARG A 211 -28.63 -1.12 25.62
CA ARG A 211 -29.69 -2.02 26.11
C ARG A 211 -30.23 -2.92 25.00
N ASN A 212 -29.92 -2.60 23.74
CA ASN A 212 -30.24 -3.45 22.61
C ASN A 212 -29.19 -4.58 22.54
N PRO A 213 -29.60 -5.87 22.65
CA PRO A 213 -28.69 -7.00 22.52
C PRO A 213 -28.21 -7.22 21.07
N GLU A 214 -28.86 -6.58 20.08
CA GLU A 214 -28.45 -6.55 18.67
C GLU A 214 -28.07 -5.13 18.24
N PRO A 215 -27.02 -4.53 18.82
CA PRO A 215 -26.67 -3.14 18.53
C PRO A 215 -26.18 -2.98 17.09
N LYS A 216 -26.51 -1.84 16.49
CA LYS A 216 -25.95 -1.40 15.22
C LYS A 216 -24.74 -0.49 15.45
N PHE A 217 -23.78 -0.60 14.56
CA PHE A 217 -22.57 0.21 14.51
C PHE A 217 -22.51 0.95 13.19
N ASN A 218 -22.21 2.24 13.27
CA ASN A 218 -22.03 3.10 12.11
C ASN A 218 -20.59 3.58 12.07
N GLY A 219 -20.01 3.57 10.87
CA GLY A 219 -18.63 3.99 10.69
C GLY A 219 -18.35 4.54 9.31
N GLN A 220 -17.10 4.93 9.14
CA GLN A 220 -16.51 5.34 7.88
C GLN A 220 -15.35 4.39 7.55
N TYR A 221 -15.24 4.01 6.29
CA TYR A 221 -14.15 3.21 5.79
C TYR A 221 -13.88 3.61 4.35
N LEU A 222 -12.69 4.16 4.10
CA LEU A 222 -12.13 4.56 2.79
C LEU A 222 -13.19 5.00 1.75
N ALA A 223 -13.33 6.30 1.51
CA ALA A 223 -14.15 6.82 0.41
C ALA A 223 -13.46 6.49 -0.93
N ASN A 224 -13.81 5.34 -1.52
CA ASN A 224 -13.66 4.98 -2.94
C ASN A 224 -14.29 3.60 -3.27
N ALA A 225 -15.02 2.96 -2.33
CA ALA A 225 -15.80 1.75 -2.63
C ALA A 225 -16.80 2.06 -3.76
N THR A 226 -16.65 1.46 -4.94
CA THR A 226 -17.42 1.85 -6.13
C THR A 226 -18.83 1.28 -6.13
N THR A 227 -19.42 1.03 -4.96
CA THR A 227 -20.52 0.08 -4.83
C THR A 227 -21.64 0.55 -3.90
N LYS A 228 -22.86 0.09 -4.18
CA LYS A 228 -24.04 0.30 -3.34
C LYS A 228 -24.03 -0.70 -2.17
N ALA A 229 -24.71 -0.41 -1.06
CA ALA A 229 -24.91 -1.41 -0.01
C ALA A 229 -25.51 -2.71 -0.61
N GLY A 230 -24.90 -3.86 -0.30
CA GLY A 230 -25.31 -5.18 -0.82
C GLY A 230 -24.72 -5.56 -2.19
N ASP A 231 -23.77 -4.80 -2.72
CA ASP A 231 -23.06 -5.13 -3.96
C ASP A 231 -22.01 -6.24 -3.72
N PRO A 232 -21.99 -7.30 -4.54
CA PRO A 232 -20.97 -8.35 -4.45
C PRO A 232 -19.54 -7.84 -4.73
N GLU A 233 -19.39 -6.71 -5.41
CA GLU A 233 -18.08 -6.05 -5.64
C GLU A 233 -17.73 -5.02 -4.55
N GLY A 234 -18.48 -4.98 -3.44
CA GLY A 234 -18.25 -4.04 -2.34
C GLY A 234 -17.34 -4.55 -1.24
N ILE A 235 -16.64 -3.64 -0.56
CA ILE A 235 -15.91 -3.97 0.67
C ILE A 235 -16.91 -4.27 1.78
N VAL A 236 -16.66 -5.32 2.55
CA VAL A 236 -17.48 -5.73 3.70
C VAL A 236 -16.71 -5.47 5.00
N ILE A 237 -17.36 -4.86 5.99
CA ILE A 237 -16.86 -4.77 7.37
C ILE A 237 -17.49 -5.91 8.17
N GLN A 238 -16.63 -6.80 8.70
CA GLN A 238 -16.99 -7.90 9.59
C GLN A 238 -16.81 -7.48 11.05
N ILE A 239 -17.74 -7.88 11.91
CA ILE A 239 -17.64 -7.81 13.37
C ILE A 239 -17.08 -9.14 13.86
N LEU A 240 -16.04 -9.10 14.68
CA LEU A 240 -15.37 -10.25 15.27
C LEU A 240 -15.56 -10.27 16.78
N ASN A 241 -15.84 -11.45 17.35
CA ASN A 241 -15.82 -11.67 18.79
C ASN A 241 -14.38 -11.83 19.34
N GLU A 242 -14.25 -12.15 20.63
CA GLU A 242 -12.96 -12.37 21.30
C GLU A 242 -12.16 -13.54 20.72
N ASN A 243 -12.85 -14.55 20.16
CA ASN A 243 -12.27 -15.73 19.55
C ASN A 243 -11.99 -15.56 18.04
N TYR A 244 -12.20 -14.35 17.49
CA TYR A 244 -12.10 -14.03 16.06
C TYR A 244 -13.16 -14.67 15.16
N ASP A 245 -14.28 -15.16 15.72
CA ASP A 245 -15.43 -15.59 14.93
C ASP A 245 -16.20 -14.39 14.40
N VAL A 246 -16.70 -14.48 13.18
CA VAL A 246 -17.56 -13.45 12.58
C VAL A 246 -18.94 -13.54 13.23
N ILE A 247 -19.39 -12.43 13.82
CA ILE A 247 -20.68 -12.32 14.53
C ILE A 247 -21.62 -11.29 13.91
N GLY A 248 -21.25 -10.74 12.76
CA GLY A 248 -22.01 -9.70 12.06
C GLY A 248 -21.21 -9.10 10.91
N GLN A 249 -21.88 -8.46 9.96
CA GLN A 249 -21.20 -7.76 8.87
C GLN A 249 -22.04 -6.64 8.23
N GLY A 250 -21.42 -5.81 7.41
CA GLY A 250 -22.08 -4.74 6.66
C GLY A 250 -21.23 -4.26 5.47
N THR A 251 -21.88 -3.92 4.35
CA THR A 251 -21.19 -3.43 3.15
C THR A 251 -20.89 -1.93 3.26
N VAL A 252 -19.72 -1.52 2.79
CA VAL A 252 -19.32 -0.12 2.65
C VAL A 252 -19.98 0.49 1.41
N GLU A 253 -20.65 1.62 1.59
CA GLU A 253 -21.29 2.39 0.52
C GLU A 253 -20.29 3.27 -0.22
N LYS A 254 -20.69 3.80 -1.38
CA LYS A 254 -19.89 4.73 -2.18
C LYS A 254 -19.38 5.97 -1.44
N SER A 255 -20.12 6.46 -0.46
CA SER A 255 -19.71 7.56 0.42
C SER A 255 -18.61 7.18 1.42
N GLY A 256 -18.21 5.91 1.51
CA GLY A 256 -17.35 5.38 2.57
C GLY A 256 -18.11 5.05 3.86
N THR A 257 -19.40 5.35 3.93
CA THR A 257 -20.27 5.04 5.07
C THR A 257 -20.60 3.55 5.11
N TYR A 258 -20.68 2.98 6.31
CA TYR A 258 -21.23 1.65 6.50
C TYR A 258 -22.07 1.58 7.77
N SER A 259 -23.01 0.64 7.77
CA SER A 259 -23.76 0.22 8.95
C SER A 259 -23.68 -1.29 9.07
N THR A 260 -23.39 -1.79 10.27
CA THR A 260 -23.31 -3.22 10.57
C THR A 260 -24.01 -3.52 11.88
N TYR A 261 -24.42 -4.78 12.07
CA TYR A 261 -25.12 -5.25 13.24
C TYR A 261 -24.63 -6.66 13.56
N VAL A 262 -24.83 -7.10 14.80
CA VAL A 262 -24.58 -8.50 15.18
C VAL A 262 -25.71 -9.39 14.70
N ASP A 263 -25.39 -10.56 14.16
CA ASP A 263 -26.36 -11.51 13.60
C ASP A 263 -27.12 -12.28 14.69
N GLN A 264 -26.57 -12.32 15.91
CA GLN A 264 -27.18 -12.96 17.07
C GLN A 264 -27.19 -12.02 18.29
N PRO A 265 -28.24 -12.05 19.12
CA PRO A 265 -28.30 -11.30 20.36
C PRO A 265 -27.10 -11.56 21.27
N LEU A 266 -26.40 -10.50 21.65
CA LEU A 266 -25.36 -10.55 22.67
C LEU A 266 -25.98 -10.75 24.06
N SER A 267 -25.32 -11.55 24.90
CA SER A 267 -25.71 -11.71 26.30
C SER A 267 -25.45 -10.43 27.10
N VAL A 268 -26.17 -10.26 28.22
CA VAL A 268 -25.89 -9.17 29.17
C VAL A 268 -24.48 -9.35 29.73
N GLY A 269 -23.67 -8.30 29.65
CA GLY A 269 -22.26 -8.37 30.06
C GLY A 269 -21.35 -7.43 29.27
N VAL A 270 -20.05 -7.61 29.47
CA VAL A 270 -19.00 -6.92 28.71
C VAL A 270 -18.51 -7.85 27.60
N HIS A 271 -18.38 -7.29 26.40
CA HIS A 271 -17.89 -7.95 25.19
C HIS A 271 -16.74 -7.15 24.60
N HIS A 272 -15.65 -7.81 24.21
CA HIS A 272 -14.61 -7.20 23.40
C HIS A 272 -14.78 -7.61 21.95
N ILE A 273 -15.13 -6.65 21.09
CA ILE A 273 -15.33 -6.88 19.66
C ILE A 273 -14.28 -6.15 18.84
N ARG A 274 -14.05 -6.62 17.62
CA ARG A 274 -13.19 -5.98 16.63
C ARG A 274 -13.90 -5.88 15.29
N PHE A 275 -13.38 -5.02 14.43
CA PHE A 275 -13.88 -4.85 13.07
C PHE A 275 -12.76 -5.16 12.08
N ARG A 276 -13.08 -5.84 10.98
CA ARG A 276 -12.12 -6.17 9.93
C ARG A 276 -12.77 -5.95 8.57
N ALA A 277 -11.99 -5.50 7.60
CA ALA A 277 -12.47 -5.32 6.22
C ALA A 277 -12.14 -6.57 5.39
N LEU A 278 -13.06 -6.91 4.50
CA LEU A 278 -12.96 -7.95 3.49
C LEU A 278 -13.18 -7.29 2.12
N ASP A 279 -12.19 -7.42 1.23
CA ASP A 279 -12.27 -7.00 -0.16
C ASP A 279 -13.05 -8.04 -1.00
N PRO A 280 -13.72 -7.64 -2.09
CA PRO A 280 -14.27 -8.54 -3.11
C PRO A 280 -13.36 -9.69 -3.56
N SER A 281 -12.04 -9.48 -3.62
CA SER A 281 -11.05 -10.52 -3.96
C SER A 281 -10.80 -11.52 -2.82
N GLY A 282 -11.57 -11.47 -1.72
CA GLY A 282 -11.49 -12.41 -0.60
C GLY A 282 -10.38 -12.11 0.41
N LYS A 283 -9.68 -10.99 0.26
CA LYS A 283 -8.52 -10.63 1.08
C LYS A 283 -8.92 -9.73 2.25
N LEU A 284 -8.25 -9.92 3.38
CA LEU A 284 -8.62 -9.33 4.67
C LEU A 284 -7.67 -8.21 5.09
N SER A 285 -8.21 -7.23 5.82
CA SER A 285 -7.41 -6.25 6.54
C SER A 285 -6.92 -6.78 7.89
N LEU A 286 -6.03 -6.03 8.54
CA LEU A 286 -5.77 -6.21 9.97
C LEU A 286 -7.02 -5.80 10.78
N PRO A 287 -7.34 -6.51 11.88
CA PRO A 287 -8.43 -6.12 12.77
C PRO A 287 -8.22 -4.73 13.39
N SER A 288 -9.32 -4.02 13.66
CA SER A 288 -9.36 -2.78 14.43
C SER A 288 -8.76 -2.97 15.83
N PRO A 289 -8.46 -1.88 16.57
CA PRO A 289 -8.36 -1.94 18.02
C PRO A 289 -9.60 -2.57 18.66
N ILE A 290 -9.50 -2.97 19.94
CA ILE A 290 -10.65 -3.52 20.67
C ILE A 290 -11.69 -2.43 20.85
N PHE A 291 -12.95 -2.75 20.57
CA PHE A 291 -14.11 -2.00 21.00
C PHE A 291 -14.73 -2.73 22.19
N SER A 292 -14.70 -2.12 23.37
CA SER A 292 -15.31 -2.67 24.57
C SER A 292 -16.79 -2.25 24.64
N LEU A 293 -17.70 -3.21 24.56
CA LEU A 293 -19.15 -2.99 24.62
C LEU A 293 -19.72 -3.59 25.90
N ARG A 294 -20.59 -2.85 26.59
CA ARG A 294 -21.39 -3.37 27.70
C ARG A 294 -22.86 -3.41 27.32
N VAL A 295 -23.43 -4.62 27.30
CA VAL A 295 -24.85 -4.88 27.13
C VAL A 295 -25.50 -4.89 28.51
N LEU A 296 -26.46 -4.00 28.74
CA LEU A 296 -27.23 -3.91 29.97
C LEU A 296 -28.48 -4.78 29.90
N PRO A 297 -29.06 -5.18 31.06
CA PRO A 297 -30.40 -5.75 31.09
C PRO A 297 -31.42 -4.77 30.45
N PRO A 298 -32.48 -5.31 29.81
CA PRO A 298 -33.55 -4.50 29.24
C PRO A 298 -34.15 -3.54 30.27
#